data_AF-A0A7C4QY93-F1
#
_entry.id   AF-A0A7C4QY93-F1
#
_cell.length_a   1.000
_cell.length_b   1.000
_cell.length_c   1.000
_cell.angle_alpha   90.00
_cell.angle_beta   90.00
_cell.angle_gamma   90.00
#
_symmetry.space_group_name_H-M   'P 1'
#
loop_
_entity.id
_entity.type
_entity.pdbx_description
1 polymer ?
#
loop_
_entity_poly.entity_id
_entity_poly.type
_entity_poly.pdbx_seq_one_letter_code
_entity_poly.pdbx_strand_id
1 'polypeptide(L)'
;MKILTLITVATTLLSSIPCTAGLPTLVLRETGEAIAKRFGPGAAGRTAGEITESAARAVARYGEECLPLVRQSGHAGFKALEEAGEKAPQLIKLHAYRGDDAVWIISQPRKLAIFLRHGDDAAEALLKHPGLADDLIQQFGQPAAGALNSLSRPGAQRLAMLAKDGTLRQIGREEEVLAAVARHGDAAVDFLWKHKGKLLAGAALAAFLANPEPYLKGVRDLGAGVAAHTIEPVVKSINWTLIIGGLVFVALLPWITRTVLRTFARSRLKTRQWTGDGTGAAE
;
A
#
# COMPACT_ATOMS: atom_id res chain seq x y z
N MET A 1 58.54 10.70 38.57
CA MET A 1 58.32 9.24 38.71
C MET A 1 56.90 8.92 39.20
N LYS A 2 55.84 9.19 38.40
CA LYS A 2 54.44 8.84 38.74
C LYS A 2 53.59 8.32 37.56
N ILE A 3 54.20 8.10 36.38
CA ILE A 3 53.50 7.70 35.15
C ILE A 3 53.63 6.19 34.88
N LEU A 4 54.57 5.49 35.55
CA LEU A 4 54.85 4.07 35.28
C LEU A 4 53.94 3.09 36.04
N THR A 5 53.14 3.53 37.00
CA THR A 5 52.26 2.66 37.81
C THR A 5 50.82 2.58 37.32
N LEU A 6 50.44 3.32 36.26
CA LEU A 6 49.07 3.31 35.73
C LEU A 6 48.87 2.28 34.59
N ILE A 7 49.95 1.71 34.05
CA ILE A 7 49.89 0.77 32.92
C ILE A 7 49.72 -0.69 33.40
N THR A 8 50.09 -1.01 34.64
CA THR A 8 50.06 -2.38 35.17
C THR A 8 48.70 -2.81 35.74
N VAL A 9 47.76 -1.88 35.95
CA VAL A 9 46.39 -2.19 36.45
C VAL A 9 45.39 -2.38 35.32
N ALA A 10 45.72 -1.96 34.09
CA ALA A 10 44.86 -2.16 32.92
C ALA A 10 44.97 -3.59 32.31
N THR A 11 45.94 -4.41 32.76
CA THR A 11 46.23 -5.72 32.16
C THR A 11 45.58 -6.90 32.89
N THR A 12 44.98 -6.70 34.06
CA THR A 12 44.36 -7.78 34.87
C THR A 12 42.85 -7.88 34.75
N LEU A 13 42.22 -7.08 33.87
CA LEU A 13 40.79 -7.17 33.54
C LEU A 13 40.48 -8.04 32.31
N LEU A 14 41.41 -8.91 31.89
CA LEU A 14 41.04 -10.15 31.17
C LEU A 14 40.42 -11.12 32.17
N SER A 15 39.28 -10.70 32.71
CA SER A 15 38.40 -11.51 33.52
C SER A 15 37.96 -12.67 32.65
N SER A 16 38.33 -13.87 33.07
CA SER A 16 37.81 -15.14 32.61
C SER A 16 36.29 -15.04 32.42
N ILE A 17 35.84 -14.86 31.18
CA ILE A 17 34.45 -15.10 30.82
C ILE A 17 34.23 -16.57 31.19
N PRO A 18 33.36 -16.89 32.16
CA PRO A 18 33.10 -18.28 32.50
C PRO A 18 32.59 -18.95 31.24
N CYS A 19 33.44 -19.78 30.64
CA CYS A 19 33.06 -20.66 29.56
C CYS A 19 32.19 -21.75 30.19
N THR A 20 30.90 -21.45 30.36
CA THR A 20 29.88 -22.40 30.81
C THR A 20 29.67 -23.40 29.68
N ALA A 21 30.63 -24.30 29.48
CA ALA A 21 30.69 -25.22 28.35
C ALA A 21 29.75 -26.44 28.46
N GLY A 22 28.94 -26.54 29.51
CA GLY A 22 28.18 -27.75 29.83
C GLY A 22 26.69 -27.75 29.46
N LEU A 23 25.99 -26.64 29.65
CA LEU A 23 24.52 -26.58 29.48
C LEU A 23 24.05 -26.23 28.06
N PRO A 24 24.70 -25.33 27.31
CA PRO A 24 24.23 -24.94 25.97
C PRO A 24 24.27 -26.09 24.97
N THR A 25 25.26 -26.97 25.08
CA THR A 25 25.50 -28.07 24.12
C THR A 25 24.39 -29.13 24.18
N LEU A 26 23.84 -29.40 25.37
CA LEU A 26 22.76 -30.38 25.53
C LEU A 26 21.44 -29.86 24.96
N VAL A 27 21.07 -28.60 25.24
CA VAL A 27 19.87 -27.96 24.68
C VAL A 27 19.94 -27.89 23.15
N LEU A 28 21.12 -27.58 22.60
CA LEU A 28 21.34 -27.57 21.15
C LEU A 28 21.18 -28.95 20.53
N ARG A 29 21.75 -30.00 21.16
CA ARG A 29 21.62 -31.38 20.70
C ARG A 29 20.18 -31.86 20.74
N GLU A 30 19.47 -31.64 21.85
CA GLU A 30 18.05 -31.99 21.98
C GLU A 30 17.19 -31.25 20.95
N THR A 31 17.51 -29.99 20.67
CA THR A 31 16.82 -29.21 19.63
C THR A 31 17.08 -29.79 18.25
N GLY A 32 18.34 -30.13 17.93
CA GLY A 32 18.71 -30.77 16.67
C GLY A 32 18.03 -32.13 16.47
N GLU A 33 18.02 -32.97 17.49
CA GLU A 33 17.33 -34.26 17.50
C GLU A 33 15.80 -34.09 17.37
N ALA A 34 15.20 -33.12 18.06
CA ALA A 34 13.77 -32.83 17.96
C ALA A 34 13.36 -32.36 16.55
N ILE A 35 14.17 -31.52 15.91
CA ILE A 35 13.95 -31.06 14.54
C ILE A 35 14.12 -32.23 13.56
N ALA A 36 15.21 -33.00 13.69
CA ALA A 36 15.47 -34.16 12.84
C ALA A 36 14.36 -35.21 12.95
N LYS A 37 13.81 -35.42 14.15
CA LYS A 37 12.69 -36.34 14.38
C LYS A 37 11.37 -35.83 13.79
N ARG A 38 11.08 -34.54 13.89
CA ARG A 38 9.80 -33.95 13.41
C ARG A 38 9.76 -33.77 11.90
N PHE A 39 10.86 -33.31 11.31
CA PHE A 39 10.92 -32.98 9.88
C PHE A 39 11.62 -34.05 9.04
N GLY A 40 12.12 -35.11 9.69
CA GLY A 40 12.94 -36.14 9.08
C GLY A 40 14.28 -35.58 8.57
N PRO A 41 15.05 -36.39 7.83
CA PRO A 41 16.20 -35.91 7.04
C PRO A 41 15.83 -34.86 5.97
N GLY A 42 14.53 -34.55 5.81
CA GLY A 42 14.02 -33.37 5.09
C GLY A 42 14.39 -33.27 3.61
N ALA A 43 13.82 -32.26 2.94
CA ALA A 43 14.17 -31.92 1.55
C ALA A 43 15.62 -31.43 1.37
N ALA A 44 16.32 -31.12 2.48
CA ALA A 44 17.68 -30.63 2.48
C ALA A 44 18.75 -31.72 2.70
N GLY A 45 18.35 -32.96 3.01
CA GLY A 45 19.27 -34.09 3.23
C GLY A 45 20.20 -33.91 4.42
N ARG A 46 19.86 -33.03 5.38
CA ARG A 46 20.76 -32.68 6.48
C ARG A 46 20.72 -33.70 7.61
N THR A 47 21.89 -34.03 8.13
CA THR A 47 22.01 -34.90 9.31
C THR A 47 21.68 -34.13 10.60
N ALA A 48 21.35 -34.86 11.67
CA ALA A 48 21.09 -34.24 12.98
C ALA A 48 22.28 -33.41 13.49
N GLY A 49 23.52 -33.79 13.13
CA GLY A 49 24.73 -33.03 13.44
C GLY A 49 24.75 -31.65 12.77
N GLU A 50 24.44 -31.59 11.48
CA GLU A 50 24.41 -30.32 10.72
C GLU A 50 23.28 -29.39 11.18
N ILE A 51 22.13 -29.95 11.60
CA ILE A 51 21.04 -29.19 12.21
C ILE A 51 21.50 -28.61 13.56
N THR A 52 22.20 -29.41 14.37
CA THR A 52 22.75 -28.96 15.67
C THR A 52 23.78 -27.86 15.48
N GLU A 53 24.67 -27.97 14.49
CA GLU A 53 25.64 -26.92 14.16
C GLU A 53 24.94 -25.64 13.67
N SER A 54 23.89 -25.77 12.86
CA SER A 54 23.09 -24.63 12.41
C SER A 54 22.35 -23.96 13.57
N ALA A 55 21.84 -24.74 14.53
CA ALA A 55 21.27 -24.23 15.77
C ALA A 55 22.31 -23.47 16.60
N ALA A 56 23.52 -24.03 16.74
CA ALA A 56 24.61 -23.36 17.45
C ALA A 56 24.99 -22.03 16.80
N ARG A 57 25.05 -21.97 15.45
CA ARG A 57 25.29 -20.72 14.71
C ARG A 57 24.16 -19.71 14.91
N ALA A 58 22.90 -20.16 14.88
CA ALA A 58 21.76 -19.27 15.10
C ALA A 58 21.77 -18.69 16.52
N VAL A 59 22.03 -19.51 17.55
CA VAL A 59 22.14 -19.07 18.94
C VAL A 59 23.32 -18.10 19.12
N ALA A 60 24.48 -18.40 18.53
CA ALA A 60 25.63 -17.50 18.59
C ALA A 60 25.36 -16.12 17.98
N ARG A 61 24.48 -16.04 16.98
CA ARG A 61 24.14 -14.77 16.30
C ARG A 61 22.96 -14.04 16.93
N TYR A 62 21.92 -14.77 17.33
CA TYR A 62 20.62 -14.20 17.68
C TYR A 62 20.19 -14.48 19.13
N GLY A 63 20.97 -15.23 19.89
CA GLY A 63 20.67 -15.65 21.26
C GLY A 63 19.82 -16.92 21.34
N GLU A 64 19.67 -17.45 22.56
CA GLU A 64 18.92 -18.69 22.83
C GLU A 64 17.41 -18.55 22.57
N GLU A 65 16.89 -17.32 22.57
CA GLU A 65 15.49 -16.99 22.28
C GLU A 65 15.02 -17.44 20.88
N CYS A 66 15.94 -17.72 19.96
CA CYS A 66 15.59 -18.24 18.63
C CYS A 66 15.24 -19.74 18.63
N LEU A 67 15.62 -20.50 19.68
CA LEU A 67 15.46 -21.95 19.72
C LEU A 67 14.01 -22.43 19.64
N PRO A 68 13.02 -21.83 20.35
CA PRO A 68 11.62 -22.20 20.21
C PRO A 68 11.12 -22.05 18.77
N LEU A 69 11.47 -20.94 18.12
CA LEU A 69 11.10 -20.67 16.74
C LEU A 69 11.68 -21.73 15.79
N VAL A 70 12.97 -22.00 15.89
CA VAL A 70 13.68 -22.96 15.03
C VAL A 70 13.20 -24.39 15.29
N ARG A 71 12.96 -24.77 16.55
CA ARG A 71 12.42 -26.09 16.92
C ARG A 71 11.05 -26.34 16.31
N GLN A 72 10.24 -25.29 16.19
CA GLN A 72 8.87 -25.41 15.70
C GLN A 72 8.76 -25.30 14.19
N SER A 73 9.54 -24.42 13.56
CA SER A 73 9.48 -24.18 12.11
C SER A 73 10.53 -24.97 11.32
N GLY A 74 11.49 -25.61 12.01
CA GLY A 74 12.54 -26.43 11.42
C GLY A 74 13.41 -25.64 10.45
N HIS A 75 13.60 -26.18 9.25
CA HIS A 75 14.42 -25.57 8.20
C HIS A 75 13.93 -24.18 7.76
N ALA A 76 12.61 -23.96 7.78
CA ALA A 76 12.04 -22.66 7.41
C ALA A 76 12.43 -21.58 8.43
N GLY A 77 12.53 -21.93 9.72
CA GLY A 77 12.96 -21.00 10.77
C GLY A 77 14.39 -20.54 10.60
N PHE A 78 15.30 -21.47 10.31
CA PHE A 78 16.70 -21.13 10.03
C PHE A 78 16.81 -20.18 8.84
N LYS A 79 16.17 -20.53 7.73
CA LYS A 79 16.18 -19.70 6.52
C LYS A 79 15.59 -18.31 6.79
N ALA A 80 14.50 -18.24 7.54
CA ALA A 80 13.87 -16.96 7.86
C ALA A 80 14.72 -16.10 8.80
N LEU A 81 15.43 -16.68 9.76
CA LEU A 81 16.38 -15.95 10.62
C LEU A 81 17.55 -15.40 9.80
N GLU A 82 18.10 -16.21 8.88
CA GLU A 82 19.17 -15.80 7.97
C GLU A 82 18.70 -14.68 7.02
N GLU A 83 17.51 -14.81 6.42
CA GLU A 83 16.90 -13.80 5.56
C GLU A 83 16.55 -12.50 6.31
N ALA A 84 16.14 -12.61 7.57
CA ALA A 84 15.84 -11.45 8.41
C ALA A 84 17.10 -10.65 8.80
N GLY A 85 18.26 -11.31 8.91
CA GLY A 85 19.53 -10.65 9.24
C GLY A 85 19.43 -9.84 10.55
N GLU A 86 19.69 -8.53 10.47
CA GLU A 86 19.58 -7.60 11.61
C GLU A 86 18.16 -7.49 12.19
N LYS A 87 17.13 -7.85 11.40
CA LYS A 87 15.72 -7.85 11.84
C LYS A 87 15.28 -9.16 12.48
N ALA A 88 16.16 -10.15 12.63
CA ALA A 88 15.85 -11.42 13.28
C ALA A 88 15.21 -11.28 14.69
N PRO A 89 15.59 -10.30 15.56
CA PRO A 89 14.91 -10.10 16.84
C PRO A 89 13.42 -9.80 16.71
N GLN A 90 12.98 -9.14 15.64
CA GLN A 90 11.55 -8.89 15.38
C GLN A 90 10.82 -10.20 15.07
N LEU A 91 11.46 -11.11 14.34
CA LEU A 91 10.93 -12.43 14.03
C LEU A 91 10.78 -13.31 15.27
N ILE A 92 11.79 -13.27 16.14
CA ILE A 92 11.79 -13.98 17.43
C ILE A 92 10.67 -13.43 18.32
N LYS A 93 10.53 -12.09 18.40
CA LYS A 93 9.45 -11.43 19.13
C LYS A 93 8.07 -11.80 18.58
N LEU A 94 7.91 -11.84 17.26
CA LEU A 94 6.65 -12.24 16.63
C LEU A 94 6.28 -13.68 17.01
N HIS A 95 7.25 -14.60 16.97
CA HIS A 95 7.05 -15.99 17.41
C HIS A 95 6.73 -16.10 18.90
N ALA A 96 7.42 -15.35 19.75
CA ALA A 96 7.13 -15.32 21.18
C ALA A 96 5.70 -14.83 21.49
N TYR A 97 5.18 -13.88 20.70
CA TYR A 97 3.84 -13.30 20.92
C TYR A 97 2.71 -14.11 20.26
N ARG A 98 2.93 -14.67 19.07
CA ARG A 98 1.90 -15.36 18.27
C ARG A 98 2.04 -16.88 18.22
N GLY A 99 3.17 -17.44 18.67
CA GLY A 99 3.45 -18.88 18.66
C GLY A 99 3.36 -19.50 17.27
N ASP A 100 2.55 -20.54 17.16
CA ASP A 100 2.31 -21.35 15.95
C ASP A 100 1.88 -20.51 14.74
N ASP A 101 1.09 -19.45 14.96
CA ASP A 101 0.60 -18.59 13.89
C ASP A 101 1.75 -17.85 13.18
N ALA A 102 2.82 -17.52 13.91
CA ALA A 102 4.00 -16.89 13.31
C ALA A 102 4.69 -17.82 12.29
N VAL A 103 4.64 -19.15 12.51
CA VAL A 103 5.25 -20.13 11.60
C VAL A 103 4.64 -20.05 10.20
N TRP A 104 3.34 -19.72 10.10
CA TRP A 104 2.68 -19.55 8.82
C TRP A 104 3.19 -18.33 8.03
N ILE A 105 3.52 -17.21 8.70
CA ILE A 105 4.16 -16.04 8.07
C ILE A 105 5.59 -16.40 7.66
N ILE A 106 6.34 -17.05 8.56
CA ILE A 106 7.76 -17.38 8.43
C ILE A 106 8.01 -18.37 7.29
N SER A 107 7.10 -19.33 7.11
CA SER A 107 7.21 -20.34 6.05
C SER A 107 7.02 -19.79 4.63
N GLN A 108 6.53 -18.55 4.47
CA GLN A 108 6.20 -17.97 3.17
C GLN A 108 7.06 -16.73 2.91
N PRO A 109 8.06 -16.78 1.99
CA PRO A 109 9.01 -15.69 1.78
C PRO A 109 8.35 -14.34 1.47
N ARG A 110 7.23 -14.35 0.73
CA ARG A 110 6.47 -13.14 0.42
C ARG A 110 5.89 -12.48 1.68
N LYS A 111 5.33 -13.27 2.60
CA LYS A 111 4.74 -12.78 3.86
C LYS A 111 5.81 -12.34 4.84
N LEU A 112 6.89 -13.11 4.93
CA LEU A 112 8.07 -12.73 5.70
C LEU A 112 8.61 -11.37 5.22
N ALA A 113 8.75 -11.16 3.92
CA ALA A 113 9.21 -9.87 3.38
C ALA A 113 8.25 -8.71 3.72
N ILE A 114 6.93 -8.93 3.68
CA ILE A 114 5.93 -7.93 4.10
C ILE A 114 6.09 -7.60 5.59
N PHE A 115 6.17 -8.62 6.45
CA PHE A 115 6.39 -8.45 7.89
C PHE A 115 7.70 -7.71 8.18
N LEU A 116 8.81 -8.11 7.58
CA LEU A 116 10.12 -7.45 7.81
C LEU A 116 10.13 -5.98 7.36
N ARG A 117 9.26 -5.58 6.43
CA ARG A 117 9.14 -4.19 5.97
C ARG A 117 8.20 -3.35 6.83
N HIS A 118 7.09 -3.93 7.28
CA HIS A 118 5.95 -3.21 7.87
C HIS A 118 5.70 -3.55 9.35
N GLY A 119 6.45 -4.49 9.91
CA GLY A 119 6.44 -4.84 11.33
C GLY A 119 5.17 -5.54 11.80
N ASP A 120 4.90 -5.41 13.11
CA ASP A 120 3.89 -6.17 13.85
C ASP A 120 2.46 -5.96 13.30
N ASP A 121 2.11 -4.74 12.87
CA ASP A 121 0.79 -4.43 12.30
C ASP A 121 0.52 -5.25 11.02
N ALA A 122 1.54 -5.43 10.18
CA ALA A 122 1.39 -6.20 8.96
C ALA A 122 1.30 -7.69 9.24
N ALA A 123 2.02 -8.20 10.24
CA ALA A 123 1.84 -9.58 10.68
C ALA A 123 0.41 -9.82 11.18
N GLU A 124 -0.13 -8.91 11.99
CA GLU A 124 -1.50 -9.02 12.47
C GLU A 124 -2.52 -9.01 11.33
N ALA A 125 -2.36 -8.12 10.35
CA ALA A 125 -3.23 -8.05 9.19
C ALA A 125 -3.16 -9.32 8.33
N LEU A 126 -1.97 -9.88 8.14
CA LEU A 126 -1.73 -11.13 7.40
C LEU A 126 -2.41 -12.32 8.08
N LEU A 127 -2.35 -12.41 9.41
CA LEU A 127 -3.02 -13.46 10.17
C LEU A 127 -4.54 -13.31 10.16
N LYS A 128 -5.04 -12.06 10.28
CA LYS A 128 -6.47 -11.77 10.32
C LYS A 128 -7.15 -12.03 8.97
N HIS A 129 -6.49 -11.67 7.86
CA HIS A 129 -7.07 -11.72 6.51
C HIS A 129 -6.18 -12.48 5.52
N PRO A 130 -6.03 -13.81 5.67
CA PRO A 130 -5.11 -14.60 4.85
C PRO A 130 -5.49 -14.55 3.37
N GLY A 131 -4.52 -14.18 2.53
CA GLY A 131 -4.67 -14.09 1.07
C GLY A 131 -5.24 -12.77 0.55
N LEU A 132 -5.80 -11.92 1.42
CA LEU A 132 -6.24 -10.56 1.05
C LEU A 132 -5.23 -9.49 1.45
N ALA A 133 -4.62 -9.65 2.63
CA ALA A 133 -3.69 -8.69 3.18
C ALA A 133 -2.38 -8.57 2.37
N ASP A 134 -1.92 -9.69 1.80
CA ASP A 134 -0.68 -9.76 1.02
C ASP A 134 -0.62 -8.70 -0.10
N ASP A 135 -1.67 -8.63 -0.92
CA ASP A 135 -1.70 -7.74 -2.09
C ASP A 135 -1.92 -6.27 -1.67
N LEU A 136 -2.74 -6.03 -0.65
CA LEU A 136 -3.05 -4.68 -0.17
C LEU A 136 -1.85 -4.03 0.51
N ILE A 137 -1.17 -4.76 1.41
CA ILE A 137 0.01 -4.23 2.12
C ILE A 137 1.18 -4.06 1.14
N GLN A 138 1.35 -4.95 0.16
CA GLN A 138 2.40 -4.77 -0.84
C GLN A 138 2.17 -3.52 -1.71
N GLN A 139 0.91 -3.17 -1.99
CA GLN A 139 0.59 -2.01 -2.82
C GLN A 139 0.58 -0.68 -2.05
N PHE A 140 0.06 -0.67 -0.83
CA PHE A 140 -0.16 0.56 -0.08
C PHE A 140 0.61 0.65 1.24
N GLY A 141 1.40 -0.36 1.60
CA GLY A 141 2.29 -0.35 2.76
C GLY A 141 1.58 -0.33 4.11
N GLN A 142 2.16 0.40 5.06
CA GLN A 142 1.69 0.48 6.46
C GLN A 142 0.23 0.95 6.59
N PRO A 143 -0.23 1.99 5.86
CA PRO A 143 -1.63 2.42 5.92
C PRO A 143 -2.63 1.28 5.66
N ALA A 144 -2.33 0.36 4.73
CA ALA A 144 -3.19 -0.78 4.46
C ALA A 144 -3.18 -1.82 5.59
N ALA A 145 -2.03 -2.05 6.23
CA ALA A 145 -1.96 -2.94 7.40
C ALA A 145 -2.84 -2.42 8.55
N GLY A 146 -2.73 -1.12 8.88
CA GLY A 146 -3.56 -0.48 9.90
C GLY A 146 -5.05 -0.52 9.56
N ALA A 147 -5.40 -0.23 8.30
CA ALA A 147 -6.78 -0.34 7.81
C ALA A 147 -7.32 -1.78 7.98
N LEU A 148 -6.58 -2.79 7.53
CA LEU A 148 -6.99 -4.20 7.62
C LEU A 148 -7.18 -4.69 9.05
N ASN A 149 -6.35 -4.22 9.99
CA ASN A 149 -6.49 -4.58 11.41
C ASN A 149 -7.81 -4.07 12.02
N SER A 150 -8.36 -2.97 11.52
CA SER A 150 -9.66 -2.43 11.94
C SER A 150 -10.88 -3.12 11.29
N LEU A 151 -10.68 -3.92 10.23
CA LEU A 151 -11.76 -4.46 9.41
C LEU A 151 -12.17 -5.87 9.79
N SER A 152 -13.45 -6.20 9.55
CA SER A 152 -13.92 -7.57 9.45
C SER A 152 -13.53 -8.19 8.10
N ARG A 153 -13.68 -9.50 7.96
CA ARG A 153 -13.34 -10.21 6.71
C ARG A 153 -14.14 -9.69 5.49
N PRO A 154 -15.47 -9.46 5.58
CA PRO A 154 -16.22 -8.82 4.49
C PRO A 154 -15.73 -7.41 4.15
N GLY A 155 -15.40 -6.60 5.17
CA GLY A 155 -14.83 -5.26 4.97
C GLY A 155 -13.49 -5.30 4.24
N ALA A 156 -12.58 -6.17 4.68
CA ALA A 156 -11.30 -6.39 4.02
C ALA A 156 -11.47 -6.85 2.55
N GLN A 157 -12.45 -7.70 2.26
CA GLN A 157 -12.76 -8.12 0.90
C GLN A 157 -13.26 -6.95 0.03
N ARG A 158 -14.15 -6.09 0.56
CA ARG A 158 -14.60 -4.89 -0.17
C ARG A 158 -13.45 -3.92 -0.42
N LEU A 159 -12.58 -3.70 0.57
CA LEU A 159 -11.38 -2.88 0.41
C LEU A 159 -10.44 -3.46 -0.66
N ALA A 160 -10.23 -4.78 -0.66
CA ALA A 160 -9.44 -5.46 -1.69
C ALA A 160 -10.04 -5.30 -3.10
N MET A 161 -11.38 -5.32 -3.22
CA MET A 161 -12.04 -5.05 -4.50
C MET A 161 -11.85 -3.60 -4.97
N LEU A 162 -11.95 -2.61 -4.06
CA LEU A 162 -11.69 -1.19 -4.37
C LEU A 162 -10.23 -0.90 -4.74
N ALA A 163 -9.30 -1.69 -4.21
CA ALA A 163 -7.90 -1.65 -4.63
C ALA A 163 -7.72 -2.27 -6.02
N LYS A 164 -8.30 -3.46 -6.23
CA LYS A 164 -8.15 -4.23 -7.46
C LYS A 164 -8.78 -3.55 -8.68
N ASP A 165 -9.91 -2.87 -8.51
CA ASP A 165 -10.53 -2.08 -9.58
C ASP A 165 -9.85 -0.73 -9.82
N GLY A 166 -8.83 -0.38 -9.03
CA GLY A 166 -8.07 0.86 -9.15
C GLY A 166 -8.78 2.08 -8.56
N THR A 167 -9.95 1.92 -7.92
CA THR A 167 -10.70 3.05 -7.33
C THR A 167 -9.85 3.84 -6.33
N LEU A 168 -9.11 3.14 -5.46
CA LEU A 168 -8.22 3.80 -4.50
C LEU A 168 -7.17 4.67 -5.20
N ARG A 169 -6.57 4.18 -6.29
CA ARG A 169 -5.56 4.93 -7.05
C ARG A 169 -6.16 6.11 -7.82
N GLN A 170 -7.35 5.94 -8.37
CA GLN A 170 -8.06 7.01 -9.08
C GLN A 170 -8.43 8.17 -8.14
N ILE A 171 -8.65 7.88 -6.86
CA ILE A 171 -8.88 8.89 -5.84
C ILE A 171 -7.63 9.75 -5.59
N GLY A 172 -6.42 9.18 -5.70
CA GLY A 172 -5.14 9.88 -5.51
C GLY A 172 -4.89 10.38 -4.08
N ARG A 173 -5.60 9.81 -3.10
CA ARG A 173 -5.52 10.11 -1.66
C ARG A 173 -5.59 8.82 -0.83
N GLU A 174 -4.89 7.79 -1.28
CA GLU A 174 -4.97 6.43 -0.75
C GLU A 174 -4.65 6.37 0.74
N GLU A 175 -3.60 7.07 1.18
CA GLU A 175 -3.18 7.09 2.58
C GLU A 175 -4.26 7.66 3.50
N GLU A 176 -4.92 8.74 3.08
CA GLU A 176 -5.97 9.39 3.86
C GLU A 176 -7.25 8.53 3.92
N VAL A 177 -7.59 7.88 2.80
CA VAL A 177 -8.71 6.95 2.74
C VAL A 177 -8.44 5.75 3.66
N LEU A 178 -7.25 5.16 3.58
CA LEU A 178 -6.86 4.04 4.44
C LEU A 178 -6.77 4.44 5.91
N ALA A 179 -6.33 5.66 6.22
CA ALA A 179 -6.35 6.20 7.58
C ALA A 179 -7.79 6.39 8.11
N ALA A 180 -8.71 6.86 7.27
CA ALA A 180 -10.12 6.95 7.65
C ALA A 180 -10.72 5.56 7.89
N VAL A 181 -10.36 4.58 7.06
CA VAL A 181 -10.75 3.17 7.26
C VAL A 181 -10.16 2.63 8.56
N ALA A 182 -8.88 2.85 8.85
CA ALA A 182 -8.25 2.40 10.09
C ALA A 182 -8.95 2.95 11.35
N ARG A 183 -9.48 4.19 11.29
CA ARG A 183 -10.20 4.83 12.40
C ARG A 183 -11.64 4.39 12.54
N HIS A 184 -12.33 4.12 11.44
CA HIS A 184 -13.78 3.91 11.42
C HIS A 184 -14.21 2.49 10.99
N GLY A 185 -13.26 1.62 10.68
CA GLY A 185 -13.46 0.20 10.35
C GLY A 185 -14.42 -0.01 9.19
N ASP A 186 -15.31 -0.99 9.36
CA ASP A 186 -16.21 -1.46 8.30
C ASP A 186 -17.18 -0.36 7.83
N ALA A 187 -17.59 0.56 8.70
CA ALA A 187 -18.50 1.64 8.33
C ALA A 187 -17.89 2.54 7.23
N ALA A 188 -16.61 2.86 7.34
CA ALA A 188 -15.91 3.64 6.32
C ALA A 188 -15.79 2.87 5.00
N VAL A 189 -15.42 1.60 5.04
CA VAL A 189 -15.35 0.78 3.81
C VAL A 189 -16.71 0.64 3.15
N ASP A 190 -17.78 0.45 3.93
CA ASP A 190 -19.14 0.34 3.40
C ASP A 190 -19.60 1.64 2.75
N PHE A 191 -19.27 2.78 3.35
CA PHE A 191 -19.52 4.08 2.75
C PHE A 191 -18.75 4.24 1.42
N LEU A 192 -17.45 3.95 1.42
CA LEU A 192 -16.61 4.00 0.22
C LEU A 192 -17.17 3.09 -0.88
N TRP A 193 -17.58 1.87 -0.52
CA TRP A 193 -18.12 0.88 -1.45
C TRP A 193 -19.45 1.34 -2.08
N LYS A 194 -20.38 1.85 -1.27
CA LYS A 194 -21.69 2.35 -1.73
C LYS A 194 -21.55 3.58 -2.64
N HIS A 195 -20.48 4.36 -2.46
CA HIS A 195 -20.31 5.64 -3.14
C HIS A 195 -19.11 5.72 -4.09
N LYS A 196 -18.47 4.59 -4.43
CA LYS A 196 -17.25 4.54 -5.25
C LYS A 196 -17.30 5.39 -6.53
N GLY A 197 -18.44 5.40 -7.23
CA GLY A 197 -18.63 6.21 -8.45
C GLY A 197 -18.74 7.73 -8.17
N LYS A 198 -19.28 8.13 -7.02
CA LYS A 198 -19.41 9.54 -6.63
C LYS A 198 -18.15 10.10 -5.99
N LEU A 199 -17.35 9.24 -5.35
CA LEU A 199 -16.13 9.64 -4.64
C LEU A 199 -14.99 10.04 -5.57
N LEU A 200 -15.06 9.67 -6.85
CA LEU A 200 -14.19 10.23 -7.88
C LEU A 200 -14.38 11.76 -8.04
N ALA A 201 -15.52 12.30 -7.61
CA ALA A 201 -15.70 13.75 -7.48
C ALA A 201 -15.01 14.23 -6.19
N GLY A 202 -13.79 14.78 -6.32
CA GLY A 202 -12.89 15.07 -5.20
C GLY A 202 -13.47 15.90 -4.05
N ALA A 203 -14.48 16.76 -4.29
CA ALA A 203 -15.10 17.57 -3.23
C ALA A 203 -15.87 16.72 -2.20
N ALA A 204 -16.62 15.71 -2.65
CA ALA A 204 -17.37 14.81 -1.77
C ALA A 204 -16.44 13.98 -0.88
N LEU A 205 -15.38 13.45 -1.49
CA LEU A 205 -14.35 12.71 -0.77
C LEU A 205 -13.62 13.61 0.23
N ALA A 206 -13.23 14.83 -0.17
CA ALA A 206 -12.55 15.75 0.72
C ALA A 206 -13.39 16.09 1.97
N ALA A 207 -14.70 16.30 1.79
CA ALA A 207 -15.61 16.53 2.90
C ALA A 207 -15.74 15.30 3.81
N PHE A 208 -15.80 14.09 3.22
CA PHE A 208 -15.79 12.84 3.98
C PHE A 208 -14.49 12.65 4.78
N LEU A 209 -13.33 12.86 4.17
CA LEU A 209 -12.03 12.72 4.83
C LEU A 209 -11.82 13.76 5.94
N ALA A 210 -12.37 14.97 5.78
CA ALA A 210 -12.32 16.00 6.81
C ALA A 210 -13.21 15.70 8.02
N ASN A 211 -14.41 15.13 7.81
CA ASN A 211 -15.31 14.74 8.88
C ASN A 211 -16.20 13.54 8.46
N PRO A 212 -15.77 12.29 8.68
CA PRO A 212 -16.48 11.12 8.20
C PRO A 212 -17.76 10.80 9.00
N GLU A 213 -17.83 11.15 10.28
CA GLU A 213 -18.92 10.71 11.16
C GLU A 213 -20.35 11.04 10.67
N PRO A 214 -20.66 12.26 10.19
CA PRO A 214 -22.00 12.58 9.70
C PRO A 214 -22.43 11.72 8.51
N TYR A 215 -21.47 11.30 7.69
CA TYR A 215 -21.73 10.44 6.54
C TYR A 215 -21.92 8.98 6.97
N LEU A 216 -21.08 8.50 7.90
CA LEU A 216 -21.18 7.14 8.43
C LEU A 216 -22.47 6.91 9.21
N LYS A 217 -22.94 7.93 9.94
CA LYS A 217 -24.22 7.92 10.67
C LYS A 217 -25.44 8.14 9.76
N GLY A 218 -25.24 8.39 8.46
CA GLY A 218 -26.32 8.68 7.51
C GLY A 218 -27.01 10.03 7.70
N VAL A 219 -26.42 10.93 8.52
CA VAL A 219 -26.95 12.28 8.75
C VAL A 219 -26.74 13.17 7.51
N ARG A 220 -25.67 12.91 6.74
CA ARG A 220 -25.38 13.59 5.48
C ARG A 220 -25.31 12.61 4.32
N ASP A 221 -26.17 12.80 3.33
CA ASP A 221 -26.02 12.17 2.03
C ASP A 221 -25.08 12.97 1.13
N LEU A 222 -24.22 12.26 0.40
CA LEU A 222 -23.33 12.86 -0.60
C LEU A 222 -24.08 13.65 -1.69
N GLY A 223 -25.36 13.35 -1.91
CA GLY A 223 -26.19 14.02 -2.91
C GLY A 223 -26.69 15.40 -2.49
N ALA A 224 -26.92 15.64 -1.19
CA ALA A 224 -27.58 16.85 -0.72
C ALA A 224 -26.61 18.04 -0.55
N GLY A 225 -25.36 17.77 -0.14
CA GLY A 225 -24.41 18.83 0.21
C GLY A 225 -23.64 19.44 -0.97
N VAL A 226 -23.32 18.65 -2.00
CA VAL A 226 -22.50 19.13 -3.14
C VAL A 226 -23.28 20.11 -4.02
N ALA A 227 -24.60 19.90 -4.14
CA ALA A 227 -25.44 20.80 -4.91
C ALA A 227 -25.57 22.19 -4.25
N ALA A 228 -25.57 22.27 -2.92
CA ALA A 228 -25.87 23.51 -2.20
C ALA A 228 -24.66 24.44 -2.01
N HIS A 229 -23.44 23.92 -1.85
CA HIS A 229 -22.28 24.78 -1.48
C HIS A 229 -21.16 24.85 -2.51
N THR A 230 -21.06 23.92 -3.45
CA THR A 230 -19.99 23.96 -4.47
C THR A 230 -20.46 24.60 -5.78
N ILE A 231 -21.77 24.56 -6.03
CA ILE A 231 -22.36 25.14 -7.23
C ILE A 231 -22.52 26.66 -7.08
N GLU A 232 -22.83 27.19 -5.89
CA GLU A 232 -23.09 28.63 -5.77
C GLU A 232 -21.95 29.56 -6.19
N PRO A 233 -20.66 29.34 -5.85
CA PRO A 233 -19.60 30.21 -6.33
C PRO A 233 -19.22 29.92 -7.80
N VAL A 234 -19.20 28.65 -8.22
CA VAL A 234 -18.75 28.27 -9.57
C VAL A 234 -19.82 28.52 -10.64
N VAL A 235 -21.10 28.34 -10.33
CA VAL A 235 -22.22 28.68 -11.24
C VAL A 235 -22.51 30.17 -11.26
N LYS A 236 -22.17 30.92 -10.20
CA LYS A 236 -22.17 32.39 -10.28
C LYS A 236 -20.96 32.94 -11.03
N SER A 237 -19.80 32.26 -11.02
CA SER A 237 -18.61 32.72 -11.76
C SER A 237 -18.57 32.28 -13.21
N ILE A 238 -19.22 31.17 -13.57
CA ILE A 238 -19.34 30.73 -14.96
C ILE A 238 -20.48 31.51 -15.61
N ASN A 239 -20.12 32.43 -16.50
CA ASN A 239 -21.08 33.08 -17.39
C ASN A 239 -21.70 32.02 -18.32
N TRP A 240 -22.80 31.43 -17.89
CA TRP A 240 -23.54 30.44 -18.69
C TRP A 240 -23.97 30.99 -20.05
N THR A 241 -24.15 32.31 -20.14
CA THR A 241 -24.30 33.06 -21.39
C THR A 241 -23.14 32.87 -22.37
N LEU A 242 -21.89 32.79 -21.90
CA LEU A 242 -20.71 32.53 -22.75
C LEU A 242 -20.63 31.07 -23.22
N ILE A 243 -20.97 30.10 -22.36
CA ILE A 243 -20.95 28.68 -22.73
C ILE A 243 -22.08 28.37 -23.71
N ILE A 244 -23.31 28.81 -23.41
CA ILE A 244 -24.47 28.64 -24.30
C ILE A 244 -24.25 29.43 -25.59
N GLY A 245 -23.74 30.67 -25.49
CA GLY A 245 -23.37 31.48 -26.65
C GLY A 245 -22.32 30.81 -27.52
N GLY A 246 -21.29 30.20 -26.91
CA GLY A 246 -20.25 29.44 -27.61
C GLY A 246 -20.79 28.20 -28.31
N LEU A 247 -21.64 27.41 -27.64
CA LEU A 247 -22.28 26.24 -28.22
C LEU A 247 -23.20 26.62 -29.40
N VAL A 248 -24.00 27.67 -29.25
CA VAL A 248 -24.85 28.21 -30.32
C VAL A 248 -23.99 28.74 -31.47
N PHE A 249 -22.90 29.45 -31.18
CA PHE A 249 -21.98 29.95 -32.20
C PHE A 249 -21.33 28.82 -33.01
N VAL A 250 -20.89 27.76 -32.34
CA VAL A 250 -20.34 26.56 -32.99
C VAL A 250 -21.40 25.84 -33.83
N ALA A 251 -22.64 25.75 -33.35
CA ALA A 251 -23.74 25.18 -34.11
C ALA A 251 -24.12 26.02 -35.35
N LEU A 252 -23.94 27.34 -35.30
CA LEU A 252 -24.26 28.28 -36.39
C LEU A 252 -23.10 28.50 -37.38
N LEU A 253 -21.86 28.11 -37.05
CA LEU A 253 -20.69 28.21 -37.94
C LEU A 253 -20.92 27.64 -39.36
N PRO A 254 -21.56 26.46 -39.54
CA PRO A 254 -21.88 25.93 -40.87
C PRO A 254 -22.85 26.80 -41.67
N TRP A 255 -23.75 27.51 -41.00
CA TRP A 255 -24.73 28.38 -41.65
C TRP A 255 -24.10 29.72 -42.06
N ILE A 256 -23.29 30.31 -41.18
CA ILE A 256 -22.55 31.57 -41.42
C ILE A 256 -21.56 31.38 -42.58
N THR A 257 -20.80 30.28 -42.59
CA THR A 257 -19.85 29.99 -43.68
C THR A 257 -20.54 29.84 -45.04
N ARG A 258 -21.73 29.20 -45.09
CA ARG A 258 -22.55 29.12 -46.31
C ARG A 258 -23.06 30.47 -46.79
N THR A 259 -23.40 31.41 -45.90
CA THR A 259 -23.92 32.72 -46.29
C THR A 259 -22.82 33.65 -46.82
N VAL A 260 -21.64 33.61 -46.19
CA VAL A 260 -20.45 34.38 -46.64
C VAL A 260 -19.96 33.88 -48.00
N LEU A 261 -19.88 32.56 -48.21
CA LEU A 261 -19.51 32.03 -49.53
C LEU A 261 -20.48 32.46 -50.64
N ARG A 262 -21.79 32.52 -50.35
CA ARG A 262 -22.80 32.98 -51.33
C ARG A 262 -22.65 34.46 -51.68
N THR A 263 -22.27 35.31 -50.73
CA THR A 263 -22.07 36.75 -50.98
C THR A 263 -20.78 37.00 -51.78
N PHE A 264 -19.69 36.31 -51.47
CA PHE A 264 -18.45 36.39 -52.25
C PHE A 264 -18.58 35.83 -53.68
N ALA A 265 -19.39 34.78 -53.89
CA ALA A 265 -19.66 34.27 -55.23
C ALA A 265 -20.40 35.31 -56.10
N ARG A 266 -21.29 36.12 -55.51
CA ARG A 266 -22.02 37.17 -56.23
C ARG A 266 -21.15 38.37 -56.61
N SER A 267 -20.17 38.75 -55.78
CA SER A 267 -19.28 39.88 -56.10
C SER A 267 -18.30 39.56 -57.22
N ARG A 268 -17.83 38.30 -57.35
CA ARG A 268 -16.96 37.88 -58.47
C ARG A 268 -17.63 37.88 -59.84
N LEU A 269 -18.96 37.73 -59.90
CA LEU A 269 -19.68 37.78 -61.18
C LEU A 269 -19.87 39.22 -61.67
N LYS A 270 -19.99 40.19 -60.75
CA LYS A 270 -20.20 41.60 -61.10
C LYS A 270 -18.94 42.28 -61.67
N THR A 271 -17.74 41.86 -61.27
CA THR A 271 -16.48 42.36 -61.83
C THR A 271 -16.16 41.81 -63.23
N ARG A 272 -16.65 40.63 -63.59
CA ARG A 272 -16.47 40.10 -64.97
C ARG A 272 -17.36 40.79 -66.00
N GLN A 273 -18.50 41.35 -65.59
CA GLN A 273 -19.43 42.04 -66.49
C GLN A 273 -18.97 43.46 -66.86
N TRP A 274 -17.99 44.03 -66.14
CA TRP A 274 -17.47 45.38 -66.40
C TRP A 274 -16.26 45.42 -67.36
N THR A 275 -15.62 44.27 -67.62
CA THR A 275 -14.44 44.18 -68.51
C THR A 275 -14.75 43.69 -69.93
N GLY A 276 -16.03 43.56 -70.29
CA GLY A 276 -16.46 42.93 -71.55
C GLY A 276 -16.85 43.87 -72.70
N ASP A 277 -16.92 45.19 -72.48
CA ASP A 277 -17.61 46.11 -73.42
C ASP A 277 -16.67 47.17 -74.06
N GLY A 278 -15.36 46.94 -74.06
CA GLY A 278 -14.35 47.97 -74.34
C GLY A 278 -13.47 47.80 -75.58
N THR A 279 -13.71 46.84 -76.48
CA THR A 279 -12.90 46.69 -77.70
C THR A 279 -13.78 46.45 -78.92
N GLY A 280 -14.27 47.56 -79.48
CA GLY A 280 -14.97 47.57 -80.75
C GLY A 280 -15.28 48.99 -81.20
N ALA A 281 -14.26 49.76 -81.61
CA ALA A 281 -14.36 50.84 -82.61
C ALA A 281 -12.99 51.55 -82.79
N ALA A 282 -12.71 51.94 -84.03
CA ALA A 282 -11.52 52.61 -84.61
C ALA A 282 -10.55 51.62 -85.28
N GLU A 283 -10.72 51.28 -86.57
CA GLU A 283 -10.46 52.14 -87.76
C GLU A 283 -9.06 52.77 -87.78
#